data_AF-A0A9D1TRI8-F1
#
_entry.id   AF-A0A9D1TRI8-F1
#
_cell.length_a   1.000
_cell.length_b   1.000
_cell.length_c   1.000
_cell.angle_alpha   90.00
_cell.angle_beta   90.00
_cell.angle_gamma   90.00
#
_symmetry.space_group_name_H-M   'P 1'
#
loop_
_entity.id
_entity.type
_entity.pdbx_description
1 polymer ?
#
loop_
_entity_poly.entity_id
_entity_poly.type
_entity_poly.pdbx_seq_one_letter_code
_entity_poly.pdbx_strand_id
1 'polypeptide(L)'
;MKRVVSMLLSICFVIGLVCASGCAYIAVMPGIAANGLRLYAADIMPMGGEIQETITERIDYAYRDISDYYANPYRVPAYFASGLNNACAITAGGAVIGHFDRLYEELIPNHTGIIFMGQYVYGAQDDAVDAMHQELYTRMGTEAGGTSVDGYVSGMKSYVSSKNRTASVTKAYGSSLDMSACIDALESGKLLTLFINGFAIVGFGGINDYDGYDEIGNTVVQGRHTVTAYGYQIVRYYDSANRLIQEDSYLYVHTGFTSAGLGYIRLNKYTTVEDAYIINIT
;
A
#
# COMPACT_ATOMS: atom_id res chain seq x y z
N MET A 1 -26.21 -35.57 71.00
CA MET A 1 -25.33 -34.78 70.10
C MET A 1 -24.89 -35.61 68.88
N LYS A 2 -25.83 -35.99 68.00
CA LYS A 2 -25.57 -36.82 66.80
C LYS A 2 -26.36 -36.34 65.57
N ARG A 3 -26.71 -35.05 65.48
CA ARG A 3 -27.55 -34.52 64.39
C ARG A 3 -27.10 -33.18 63.76
N VAL A 4 -25.87 -32.73 63.98
CA VAL A 4 -25.38 -31.45 63.41
C VAL A 4 -24.15 -31.61 62.51
N VAL A 5 -23.62 -32.82 62.33
CA VAL A 5 -22.43 -33.05 61.47
C VAL A 5 -22.80 -33.46 60.02
N SER A 6 -24.07 -33.75 59.73
CA SER A 6 -24.49 -34.24 58.40
C SER A 6 -24.88 -33.16 57.39
N MET A 7 -24.91 -31.87 57.77
CA MET A 7 -25.41 -30.79 56.89
C MET A 7 -24.32 -29.82 56.40
N LEU A 8 -23.05 -30.07 56.73
CA LEU A 8 -21.90 -29.30 56.24
C LEU A 8 -21.02 -30.08 55.25
N LEU A 9 -21.34 -31.34 54.97
CA LEU A 9 -20.66 -32.14 53.95
C LEU A 9 -21.36 -32.18 52.58
N SER A 10 -22.58 -31.62 52.46
CA SER A 10 -23.33 -31.56 51.19
C SER A 10 -23.27 -30.21 50.47
N ILE A 11 -22.60 -29.19 51.04
CA ILE A 11 -22.44 -27.87 50.38
C ILE A 11 -21.02 -27.68 49.81
N CYS A 12 -20.08 -28.57 50.10
CA CYS A 12 -18.75 -28.55 49.47
C CYS A 12 -18.65 -29.39 48.18
N PHE A 13 -19.73 -30.05 47.73
CA PHE A 13 -19.71 -30.88 46.50
C PHE A 13 -20.48 -30.28 45.31
N VAL A 14 -21.11 -29.11 45.47
CA VAL A 14 -21.83 -28.42 44.37
C VAL A 14 -21.09 -27.14 43.90
N ILE A 15 -20.01 -26.73 44.58
CA ILE A 15 -19.10 -25.65 44.11
C ILE A 15 -17.75 -26.22 43.63
N GLY A 16 -17.67 -27.54 43.42
CA GLY A 16 -16.53 -28.23 42.81
C GLY A 16 -16.71 -28.63 41.34
N LEU A 17 -17.85 -28.28 40.72
CA LEU A 17 -18.22 -28.76 39.38
C LEU A 17 -18.69 -27.67 38.41
N VAL A 18 -18.25 -26.41 38.61
CA VAL A 18 -18.46 -25.30 37.64
C VAL A 18 -17.16 -24.54 37.33
N CYS A 19 -15.99 -25.05 37.77
CA CYS A 19 -14.68 -24.45 37.45
C CYS A 19 -13.71 -25.41 36.75
N ALA A 20 -14.23 -26.39 35.99
CA ALA A 20 -13.40 -27.37 35.27
C ALA A 20 -13.88 -27.67 33.84
N SER A 21 -14.49 -26.68 33.16
CA SER A 21 -14.86 -26.77 31.74
C SER A 21 -14.28 -25.62 30.89
N GLY A 22 -13.16 -25.04 31.32
CA GLY A 22 -12.45 -23.97 30.60
C GLY A 22 -11.07 -24.36 30.04
N CYS A 23 -10.66 -25.64 30.15
CA CYS A 23 -9.35 -26.10 29.70
C CYS A 23 -9.48 -27.34 28.82
N ALA A 24 -10.07 -27.18 27.64
CA ALA A 24 -9.91 -28.13 26.54
C ALA A 24 -9.87 -27.32 25.25
N TYR A 25 -8.65 -27.09 24.77
CA TYR A 25 -8.18 -27.03 23.38
C TYR A 25 -6.89 -26.20 23.34
N ILE A 26 -5.87 -26.64 24.08
CA ILE A 26 -4.50 -26.41 23.59
C ILE A 26 -4.32 -27.45 22.50
N ALA A 27 -4.74 -27.10 21.29
CA ALA A 27 -4.16 -27.72 20.12
C ALA A 27 -2.67 -27.35 20.17
N VAL A 28 -1.84 -28.31 20.59
CA VAL A 28 -0.42 -28.33 20.25
C VAL A 28 -0.39 -28.53 18.74
N MET A 29 -0.59 -27.43 18.00
CA MET A 29 -0.29 -27.38 16.58
C MET A 29 1.24 -27.40 16.51
N PRO A 30 1.85 -28.39 15.84
CA PRO A 30 3.25 -28.25 15.47
C PRO A 30 3.35 -26.97 14.63
N GLY A 31 4.22 -26.06 15.05
CA GLY A 31 4.59 -24.88 14.28
C GLY A 31 5.20 -25.31 12.96
N ILE A 32 4.36 -25.56 11.98
CA ILE A 32 4.73 -25.51 10.58
C ILE A 32 4.72 -24.03 10.25
N ALA A 33 5.91 -23.46 10.04
CA ALA A 33 6.03 -22.23 9.28
C ALA A 33 5.44 -22.52 7.90
N ALA A 34 4.14 -22.26 7.72
CA ALA A 34 3.58 -22.15 6.39
C ALA A 34 4.27 -20.93 5.78
N ASN A 35 5.14 -21.15 4.80
CA ASN A 35 5.44 -20.13 3.80
C ASN A 35 4.15 -19.85 3.02
N GLY A 36 3.16 -19.26 3.69
CA GLY A 36 1.90 -18.86 3.10
C GLY A 36 2.17 -17.80 2.05
N LEU A 37 1.62 -18.00 0.86
CA LEU A 37 1.67 -17.03 -0.21
C LEU A 37 1.17 -15.69 0.32
N ARG A 38 2.00 -14.64 0.23
CA ARG A 38 1.59 -13.28 0.61
C ARG A 38 0.63 -12.78 -0.46
N LEU A 39 -0.61 -12.56 -0.06
CA LEU A 39 -1.66 -12.03 -0.91
C LEU A 39 -2.01 -10.60 -0.48
N TYR A 40 -2.22 -9.73 -1.46
CA TYR A 40 -2.51 -8.32 -1.29
C TYR A 40 -3.92 -8.06 -1.76
N ALA A 41 -4.78 -7.65 -0.83
CA ALA A 41 -6.22 -7.54 -0.98
C ALA A 41 -6.72 -6.16 -0.56
N ALA A 42 -7.78 -5.70 -1.23
CA ALA A 42 -8.47 -4.44 -0.97
C ALA A 42 -9.79 -4.57 -0.18
N ASP A 43 -10.34 -5.76 0.12
CA ASP A 43 -11.66 -5.86 0.77
C ASP A 43 -11.57 -5.78 2.30
N ILE A 44 -11.35 -4.56 2.80
CA ILE A 44 -11.95 -4.04 4.02
C ILE A 44 -12.32 -2.57 3.72
N MET A 45 -13.55 -2.16 4.04
CA MET A 45 -14.30 -1.03 3.41
C MET A 45 -13.63 0.36 3.44
N PRO A 46 -13.81 1.19 2.40
CA PRO A 46 -13.67 0.89 0.98
C PRO A 46 -12.18 1.05 0.58
N MET A 47 -11.58 -0.03 0.09
CA MET A 47 -10.29 -0.03 -0.62
C MET A 47 -8.98 -0.08 0.18
N GLY A 48 -8.93 -0.91 1.22
CA GLY A 48 -7.66 -1.52 1.66
C GLY A 48 -7.31 -1.20 3.11
N GLY A 49 -7.43 -2.19 3.97
CA GLY A 49 -6.97 -2.10 5.36
C GLY A 49 -7.90 -1.32 6.29
N GLU A 50 -7.82 -1.68 7.57
CA GLU A 50 -8.59 -1.02 8.61
C GLU A 50 -7.85 0.25 9.01
N ILE A 51 -8.51 1.42 8.85
CA ILE A 51 -8.02 2.66 9.47
C ILE A 51 -7.98 2.38 10.96
N GLN A 52 -6.77 2.19 11.47
CA GLN A 52 -6.55 1.93 12.88
C GLN A 52 -6.68 3.25 13.65
N GLU A 53 -6.01 4.28 13.15
CA GLU A 53 -5.95 5.58 13.80
C GLU A 53 -5.50 6.68 12.84
N THR A 54 -5.81 7.92 13.21
CA THR A 54 -5.21 9.11 12.60
C THR A 54 -4.33 9.77 13.63
N ILE A 55 -3.03 9.89 13.32
CA ILE A 55 -2.01 10.44 14.21
C ILE A 55 -1.51 11.75 13.60
N THR A 56 -1.60 12.83 14.37
CA THR A 56 -0.89 14.07 14.03
C THR A 56 0.43 14.08 14.80
N GLU A 57 1.53 14.15 14.06
CA GLU A 57 2.88 14.24 14.63
C GLU A 57 3.43 15.63 14.48
N ARG A 58 4.10 16.12 15.52
CA ARG A 58 4.87 17.36 15.48
C ARG A 58 6.36 17.04 15.45
N ILE A 59 7.08 17.70 14.55
CA ILE A 59 8.55 17.65 14.48
C ILE A 59 9.07 19.08 14.64
N ASP A 60 9.71 19.35 15.78
CA ASP A 60 10.37 20.64 16.03
C ASP A 60 11.80 20.64 15.44
N TYR A 61 12.18 21.72 14.76
CA TYR A 61 13.48 21.85 14.09
C TYR A 61 13.95 23.31 14.03
N ALA A 62 15.25 23.52 13.77
CA ALA A 62 15.77 24.85 13.46
C ALA A 62 15.65 25.17 11.96
N TYR A 63 15.92 24.17 11.10
CA TYR A 63 15.61 24.23 9.67
C TYR A 63 15.43 22.82 9.11
N ARG A 64 14.86 22.71 7.90
CA ARG A 64 14.75 21.45 7.15
C ARG A 64 15.30 21.61 5.74
N ASP A 65 15.83 20.52 5.19
CA ASP A 65 16.22 20.37 3.80
C ASP A 65 15.19 19.50 3.07
N ILE A 66 14.67 20.03 1.96
CA ILE A 66 13.68 19.39 1.09
C ILE A 66 14.14 19.39 -0.38
N SER A 67 15.43 19.62 -0.62
CA SER A 67 15.99 19.72 -1.98
C SER A 67 16.02 18.39 -2.73
N ASP A 68 15.92 17.28 -2.01
CA ASP A 68 15.96 15.92 -2.54
C ASP A 68 14.54 15.41 -2.82
N TYR A 69 14.03 15.75 -4.01
CA TYR A 69 12.71 15.35 -4.44
C TYR A 69 12.62 15.23 -5.97
N TYR A 70 11.71 14.37 -6.42
CA TYR A 70 11.29 14.30 -7.80
C TYR A 70 9.80 14.01 -7.88
N ALA A 71 9.06 14.79 -8.67
CA ALA A 71 7.68 14.52 -9.01
C ALA A 71 7.60 14.29 -10.52
N ASN A 72 7.26 13.09 -10.97
CA ASN A 72 6.96 12.90 -12.39
C ASN A 72 5.80 13.84 -12.78
N PRO A 73 6.00 14.77 -13.74
CA PRO A 73 5.01 15.80 -14.06
C PRO A 73 3.72 15.19 -14.62
N TYR A 74 3.79 13.99 -15.19
CA TYR A 74 2.63 13.27 -15.70
C TYR A 74 1.88 12.50 -14.60
N ARG A 75 2.45 12.34 -13.40
CA ARG A 75 1.85 11.58 -12.28
C ARG A 75 1.32 10.21 -12.74
N VAL A 76 0.35 9.64 -12.04
CA VAL A 76 -0.40 8.46 -12.48
C VAL A 76 -1.90 8.79 -12.46
N PRO A 77 -2.72 8.20 -13.34
CA PRO A 77 -4.16 8.42 -13.31
C PRO A 77 -4.79 7.84 -12.05
N ALA A 78 -5.87 8.47 -11.57
CA ALA A 78 -6.67 8.01 -10.45
C ALA A 78 -7.70 6.94 -10.88
N TYR A 79 -7.22 5.87 -11.50
CA TYR A 79 -8.05 4.74 -11.94
C TYR A 79 -8.26 3.75 -10.82
N PHE A 80 -9.46 3.19 -10.75
CA PHE A 80 -9.84 2.23 -9.72
C PHE A 80 -10.45 0.98 -10.35
N ALA A 81 -10.13 -0.18 -9.78
CA ALA A 81 -10.70 -1.46 -10.16
C ALA A 81 -12.17 -1.58 -9.68
N SER A 82 -13.05 -0.77 -10.27
CA SER A 82 -14.45 -0.65 -9.88
C SER A 82 -15.21 -1.97 -10.01
N GLY A 83 -15.97 -2.34 -8.98
CA GLY A 83 -16.73 -3.59 -8.96
C GLY A 83 -15.88 -4.86 -8.78
N LEU A 84 -14.57 -4.72 -8.57
CA LEU A 84 -13.66 -5.84 -8.30
C LEU A 84 -13.24 -5.86 -6.83
N ASN A 85 -13.41 -7.02 -6.23
CA ASN A 85 -13.05 -7.28 -4.85
C ASN A 85 -11.56 -7.59 -4.73
N ASN A 86 -10.93 -7.22 -3.63
CA ASN A 86 -9.53 -7.56 -3.35
C ASN A 86 -8.52 -7.03 -4.40
N ALA A 87 -8.83 -5.89 -5.01
CA ALA A 87 -8.21 -5.43 -6.25
C ALA A 87 -7.12 -4.36 -6.09
N CYS A 88 -6.41 -4.27 -4.96
CA CYS A 88 -5.38 -3.24 -4.74
C CYS A 88 -4.21 -3.39 -5.72
N ALA A 89 -3.76 -4.63 -5.97
CA ALA A 89 -2.74 -4.91 -6.96
C ALA A 89 -3.20 -4.58 -8.40
N ILE A 90 -4.48 -4.81 -8.72
CA ILE A 90 -5.07 -4.46 -10.01
C ILE A 90 -5.13 -2.94 -10.16
N THR A 91 -5.55 -2.23 -9.12
CA THR A 91 -5.62 -0.76 -9.10
C THR A 91 -4.22 -0.16 -9.27
N ALA A 92 -3.21 -0.69 -8.57
CA ALA A 92 -1.83 -0.27 -8.74
C ALA A 92 -1.31 -0.55 -10.17
N GLY A 93 -1.62 -1.73 -10.72
CA GLY A 93 -1.28 -2.09 -12.10
C GLY A 93 -1.98 -1.20 -13.13
N GLY A 94 -3.26 -0.90 -12.94
CA GLY A 94 -4.04 -0.02 -13.81
C GLY A 94 -3.51 1.42 -13.82
N ALA A 95 -3.05 1.93 -12.67
CA ALA A 95 -2.37 3.22 -12.59
C ALA A 95 -1.05 3.22 -13.41
N VAL A 96 -0.30 2.11 -13.40
CA VAL A 96 0.89 1.95 -14.25
C VAL A 96 0.50 1.92 -15.73
N ILE A 97 -0.47 1.08 -16.11
CA ILE A 97 -0.92 0.96 -17.51
C ILE A 97 -1.38 2.32 -18.03
N GLY A 98 -2.24 3.02 -17.29
CA GLY A 98 -2.75 4.33 -17.69
C GLY A 98 -1.66 5.41 -17.82
N HIS A 99 -0.60 5.36 -16.99
CA HIS A 99 0.54 6.27 -17.15
C HIS A 99 1.25 6.09 -18.50
N PHE A 100 1.48 4.84 -18.90
CA PHE A 100 2.18 4.52 -20.14
C PHE A 100 1.25 4.56 -21.36
N ASP A 101 -0.06 4.44 -21.18
CA ASP A 101 -1.07 4.57 -22.26
C ASP A 101 -0.98 5.94 -22.96
N ARG A 102 -0.59 6.99 -22.23
CA ARG A 102 -0.22 8.31 -22.79
C ARG A 102 0.82 8.23 -23.92
N LEU A 103 1.70 7.23 -23.89
CA LEU A 103 2.74 7.01 -24.90
C LEU A 103 2.34 5.93 -25.91
N TYR A 104 1.45 5.02 -25.52
CA TYR A 104 1.07 3.80 -26.24
C TYR A 104 -0.44 3.55 -26.06
N GLU A 105 -1.27 4.28 -26.81
CA GLU A 105 -2.75 4.28 -26.68
C GLU A 105 -3.40 2.90 -26.92
N GLU A 106 -2.65 1.92 -27.45
CA GLU A 106 -3.12 0.54 -27.54
C GLU A 106 -3.13 -0.20 -26.20
N LEU A 107 -2.49 0.36 -25.16
CA LEU A 107 -2.50 -0.22 -23.82
C LEU A 107 -3.91 -0.22 -23.25
N ILE A 108 -4.69 0.85 -23.44
CA ILE A 108 -6.12 0.93 -23.12
C ILE A 108 -6.91 1.31 -24.40
N PRO A 109 -7.30 0.34 -25.23
CA PRO A 109 -7.97 0.64 -26.48
C PRO A 109 -9.29 1.40 -26.29
N ASN A 110 -9.52 2.42 -27.13
CA ASN A 110 -10.68 3.32 -27.08
C ASN A 110 -10.71 4.24 -25.85
N HIS A 111 -9.58 4.42 -25.19
CA HIS A 111 -9.38 5.39 -24.13
C HIS A 111 -8.27 6.36 -24.56
N THR A 112 -8.39 7.64 -24.23
CA THR A 112 -7.32 8.61 -24.50
C THR A 112 -7.42 9.78 -23.53
N GLY A 113 -6.27 10.38 -23.23
CA GLY A 113 -6.19 11.66 -22.54
C GLY A 113 -6.22 12.84 -23.50
N ILE A 114 -6.09 14.03 -22.96
CA ILE A 114 -6.02 15.27 -23.73
C ILE A 114 -4.85 16.14 -23.27
N ILE A 115 -4.36 17.01 -24.16
CA ILE A 115 -3.51 18.13 -23.75
C ILE A 115 -4.41 19.33 -23.44
N PHE A 116 -4.41 19.76 -22.18
CA PHE A 116 -5.14 20.94 -21.72
C PHE A 116 -4.16 21.94 -21.11
N MET A 117 -4.13 23.17 -21.62
CA MET A 117 -3.22 24.24 -21.16
C MET A 117 -1.73 23.83 -21.10
N GLY A 118 -1.28 23.00 -22.06
CA GLY A 118 0.11 22.52 -22.13
C GLY A 118 0.44 21.38 -21.17
N GLN A 119 -0.55 20.83 -20.46
CA GLN A 119 -0.40 19.68 -19.57
C GLN A 119 -1.21 18.50 -20.10
N TYR A 120 -0.69 17.28 -19.90
CA TYR A 120 -1.45 16.07 -20.20
C TYR A 120 -2.45 15.79 -19.08
N VAL A 121 -3.70 15.59 -19.45
CA VAL A 121 -4.81 15.21 -18.57
C VAL A 121 -5.29 13.83 -19.01
N TYR A 122 -5.23 12.85 -18.11
CA TYR A 122 -5.74 11.52 -18.37
C TYR A 122 -7.24 11.54 -18.64
N GLY A 123 -7.71 10.64 -19.50
CA GLY A 123 -9.14 10.38 -19.64
C GLY A 123 -9.74 9.92 -18.31
N ALA A 124 -11.01 10.19 -18.06
CA ALA A 124 -11.69 9.73 -16.85
C ALA A 124 -11.94 8.21 -16.89
N GLN A 125 -12.21 7.60 -15.73
CA GLN A 125 -12.65 6.20 -15.66
C GLN A 125 -13.85 5.97 -16.60
N ASP A 126 -13.75 4.96 -17.47
CA ASP A 126 -14.78 4.55 -18.43
C ASP A 126 -14.77 3.03 -18.63
N ASP A 127 -15.63 2.52 -19.52
CA ASP A 127 -15.76 1.10 -19.83
C ASP A 127 -14.44 0.46 -20.32
N ALA A 128 -13.57 1.23 -20.99
CA ALA A 128 -12.29 0.73 -21.49
C ALA A 128 -11.28 0.55 -20.34
N VAL A 129 -11.26 1.51 -19.40
CA VAL A 129 -10.45 1.39 -18.17
C VAL A 129 -10.98 0.25 -17.27
N ASP A 130 -12.30 0.09 -17.15
CA ASP A 130 -12.91 -1.03 -16.41
C ASP A 130 -12.56 -2.38 -17.05
N ALA A 131 -12.62 -2.48 -18.38
CA ALA A 131 -12.22 -3.68 -19.11
C ALA A 131 -10.73 -4.00 -18.93
N MET A 132 -9.86 -2.98 -18.89
CA MET A 132 -8.44 -3.15 -18.57
C MET A 132 -8.25 -3.74 -17.17
N HIS A 133 -8.92 -3.22 -16.14
CA HIS A 133 -8.84 -3.77 -14.79
C HIS A 133 -9.37 -5.20 -14.70
N GLN A 134 -10.47 -5.50 -15.39
CA GLN A 134 -11.02 -6.86 -15.44
C GLN A 134 -10.04 -7.85 -16.07
N GLU A 135 -9.35 -7.45 -17.13
CA GLU A 135 -8.33 -8.25 -17.79
C GLU A 135 -7.10 -8.46 -16.87
N LEU A 136 -6.64 -7.39 -16.19
CA LEU A 136 -5.57 -7.50 -15.19
C LEU A 136 -5.95 -8.44 -14.05
N TYR A 137 -7.17 -8.34 -13.51
CA TYR A 137 -7.68 -9.19 -12.44
C TYR A 137 -7.57 -10.68 -12.80
N THR A 138 -8.03 -11.04 -14.01
CA THR A 138 -7.93 -12.41 -14.50
C THR A 138 -6.48 -12.84 -14.71
N ARG A 139 -5.65 -12.00 -15.34
CA ARG A 139 -4.24 -12.34 -15.64
C ARG A 139 -3.36 -12.43 -14.40
N MET A 140 -3.68 -11.66 -13.36
CA MET A 140 -2.98 -11.69 -12.08
C MET A 140 -3.41 -12.85 -11.18
N GLY A 141 -4.46 -13.59 -11.57
CA GLY A 141 -4.99 -14.70 -10.78
C GLY A 141 -5.56 -14.24 -9.45
N THR A 142 -6.23 -13.08 -9.43
CA THR A 142 -6.76 -12.50 -8.20
C THR A 142 -7.98 -13.29 -7.71
N GLU A 143 -7.96 -13.64 -6.44
CA GLU A 143 -9.02 -14.39 -5.77
C GLU A 143 -9.48 -13.67 -4.50
N ALA A 144 -10.34 -14.30 -3.70
CA ALA A 144 -10.86 -13.74 -2.45
C ALA A 144 -9.76 -13.33 -1.45
N GLY A 145 -8.58 -13.95 -1.52
CA GLY A 145 -7.44 -13.59 -0.69
C GLY A 145 -6.62 -12.41 -1.21
N GLY A 146 -6.88 -11.93 -2.42
CA GLY A 146 -6.10 -10.91 -3.12
C GLY A 146 -5.15 -11.48 -4.18
N THR A 147 -4.13 -10.70 -4.50
CA THR A 147 -3.15 -11.00 -5.56
C THR A 147 -1.79 -11.28 -4.94
N SER A 148 -1.08 -12.31 -5.41
CA SER A 148 0.32 -12.54 -5.01
C SER A 148 1.28 -11.64 -5.79
N VAL A 149 2.50 -11.44 -5.27
CA VAL A 149 3.55 -10.70 -6.00
C VAL A 149 3.83 -11.33 -7.37
N ASP A 150 3.98 -12.67 -7.42
CA ASP A 150 4.22 -13.38 -8.68
C ASP A 150 3.03 -13.26 -9.64
N GLY A 151 1.80 -13.29 -9.11
CA GLY A 151 0.56 -13.04 -9.86
C GLY A 151 0.56 -11.64 -10.47
N TYR A 152 0.89 -10.61 -9.69
CA TYR A 152 1.04 -9.24 -10.19
C TYR A 152 2.09 -9.14 -11.30
N VAL A 153 3.31 -9.62 -11.06
CA VAL A 153 4.43 -9.53 -12.01
C VAL A 153 4.12 -10.25 -13.32
N SER A 154 3.62 -11.49 -13.23
CA SER A 154 3.26 -12.29 -14.41
C SER A 154 2.03 -11.71 -15.14
N GLY A 155 1.02 -11.26 -14.41
CA GLY A 155 -0.18 -10.62 -14.94
C GLY A 155 0.11 -9.32 -15.68
N MET A 156 0.94 -8.44 -15.11
CA MET A 156 1.40 -7.21 -15.77
C MET A 156 2.12 -7.52 -17.08
N LYS A 157 3.09 -8.44 -17.06
CA LYS A 157 3.81 -8.84 -18.28
C LYS A 157 2.89 -9.44 -19.33
N SER A 158 1.96 -10.29 -18.91
CA SER A 158 0.96 -10.94 -19.76
C SER A 158 0.01 -9.94 -20.42
N TYR A 159 -0.48 -8.95 -19.66
CA TYR A 159 -1.34 -7.89 -20.18
C TYR A 159 -0.60 -7.04 -21.21
N VAL A 160 0.57 -6.50 -20.85
CA VAL A 160 1.35 -5.62 -21.74
C VAL A 160 1.77 -6.36 -23.01
N SER A 161 2.13 -7.65 -22.91
CA SER A 161 2.44 -8.48 -24.08
C SER A 161 1.22 -8.70 -24.99
N SER A 162 0.00 -8.78 -24.43
CA SER A 162 -1.23 -8.91 -25.23
C SER A 162 -1.53 -7.66 -26.07
N LYS A 163 -0.95 -6.51 -25.68
CA LYS A 163 -1.01 -5.23 -26.40
C LYS A 163 0.21 -5.00 -27.30
N ASN A 164 0.97 -6.05 -27.62
CA ASN A 164 2.19 -6.00 -28.45
C ASN A 164 3.29 -5.11 -27.88
N ARG A 165 3.36 -4.98 -26.55
CA ARG A 165 4.36 -4.20 -25.82
C ARG A 165 5.17 -5.07 -24.88
N THR A 166 6.26 -4.53 -24.33
CA THR A 166 7.09 -5.22 -23.36
C THR A 166 7.07 -4.51 -22.02
N ALA A 167 6.75 -5.24 -20.95
CA ALA A 167 6.91 -4.76 -19.58
C ALA A 167 8.23 -5.26 -18.98
N SER A 168 9.12 -4.32 -18.64
CA SER A 168 10.23 -4.58 -17.75
C SER A 168 9.78 -4.43 -16.31
N VAL A 169 9.95 -5.49 -15.52
CA VAL A 169 9.56 -5.56 -14.11
C VAL A 169 10.78 -6.04 -13.33
N THR A 170 11.49 -5.09 -12.71
CA THR A 170 12.77 -5.32 -12.06
C THR A 170 12.59 -5.20 -10.56
N LYS A 171 13.02 -6.22 -9.82
CA LYS A 171 12.93 -6.23 -8.35
C LYS A 171 13.85 -5.15 -7.76
N ALA A 172 13.31 -4.33 -6.88
CA ALA A 172 14.01 -3.27 -6.14
C ALA A 172 14.02 -3.53 -4.63
N TYR A 173 13.77 -4.77 -4.22
CA TYR A 173 13.70 -5.20 -2.83
C TYR A 173 14.53 -6.45 -2.58
N GLY A 174 15.38 -6.40 -1.56
CA GLY A 174 16.20 -7.52 -1.08
C GLY A 174 15.91 -7.82 0.39
N SER A 175 16.87 -7.52 1.26
CA SER A 175 16.64 -7.45 2.71
C SER A 175 15.90 -6.17 3.13
N SER A 176 15.95 -5.15 2.29
CA SER A 176 15.30 -3.85 2.42
C SER A 176 15.05 -3.27 1.02
N LEU A 177 14.33 -2.15 0.96
CA LEU A 177 14.09 -1.40 -0.26
C LEU A 177 15.39 -0.77 -0.76
N ASP A 178 15.75 -1.00 -2.02
CA ASP A 178 16.89 -0.34 -2.67
C ASP A 178 16.47 1.08 -3.09
N MET A 179 16.55 2.02 -2.14
CA MET A 179 16.12 3.39 -2.35
C MET A 179 16.91 4.10 -3.45
N SER A 180 18.19 3.78 -3.64
CA SER A 180 19.00 4.38 -4.71
C SER A 180 18.46 3.95 -6.08
N ALA A 181 18.24 2.65 -6.28
CA ALA A 181 17.68 2.14 -7.53
C ALA A 181 16.26 2.68 -7.80
N CYS A 182 15.47 2.87 -6.74
CA CYS A 182 14.15 3.47 -6.82
C CYS A 182 14.19 4.94 -7.27
N ILE A 183 15.09 5.75 -6.70
CA ILE A 183 15.29 7.16 -7.07
C ILE A 183 15.71 7.27 -8.54
N ASP A 184 16.77 6.56 -8.94
CA ASP A 184 17.27 6.55 -10.33
C ASP A 184 16.16 6.13 -11.33
N ALA A 185 15.33 5.17 -10.94
CA ALA A 185 14.21 4.73 -11.76
C ALA A 185 13.13 5.80 -11.92
N LEU A 186 12.71 6.44 -10.83
CA LEU A 186 11.69 7.50 -10.86
C LEU A 186 12.17 8.69 -11.71
N GLU A 187 13.40 9.15 -11.48
CA GLU A 187 13.99 10.26 -12.24
C GLU A 187 14.15 9.95 -13.73
N SER A 188 14.35 8.67 -14.08
CA SER A 188 14.34 8.21 -15.48
C SER A 188 12.94 7.99 -16.08
N GLY A 189 11.88 8.41 -15.38
CA GLY A 189 10.51 8.36 -15.84
C GLY A 189 9.83 7.00 -15.68
N LYS A 190 10.44 6.06 -14.97
CA LYS A 190 9.84 4.76 -14.64
C LYS A 190 8.95 4.90 -13.40
N LEU A 191 8.12 3.89 -13.14
CA LEU A 191 7.26 3.85 -11.97
C LEU A 191 7.72 2.77 -10.99
N LEU A 192 7.29 2.87 -9.74
CA LEU A 192 7.50 1.84 -8.73
C LEU A 192 6.17 1.24 -8.33
N THR A 193 6.10 -0.07 -8.15
CA THR A 193 5.02 -0.72 -7.42
C THR A 193 5.55 -1.22 -6.10
N LEU A 194 4.92 -0.82 -4.99
CA LEU A 194 5.27 -1.29 -3.66
C LEU A 194 4.19 -2.22 -3.12
N PHE A 195 4.67 -3.27 -2.48
CA PHE A 195 3.88 -4.22 -1.71
C PHE A 195 4.17 -3.97 -0.25
N ILE A 196 3.17 -3.48 0.49
CA ILE A 196 3.33 -2.97 1.86
C ILE A 196 2.38 -3.66 2.83
N ASN A 197 2.69 -3.63 4.12
CA ASN A 197 1.87 -4.21 5.17
C ASN A 197 1.95 -3.40 6.47
N GLY A 198 0.81 -2.86 6.92
CA GLY A 198 0.82 -1.85 7.97
C GLY A 198 1.52 -0.60 7.43
N PHE A 199 0.77 0.45 7.12
CA PHE A 199 1.31 1.63 6.45
C PHE A 199 0.60 2.90 6.88
N ALA A 200 1.26 4.04 6.70
CA ALA A 200 0.64 5.35 6.85
C ALA A 200 0.48 6.04 5.50
N ILE A 201 -0.74 6.51 5.25
CA ILE A 201 -1.02 7.45 4.17
C ILE A 201 -0.95 8.86 4.75
N VAL A 202 -0.22 9.73 4.06
CA VAL A 202 -0.28 11.17 4.30
C VAL A 202 -0.94 11.80 3.07
N GLY A 203 -2.07 12.48 3.26
CA GLY A 203 -2.77 13.15 2.15
C GLY A 203 -1.95 14.32 1.59
N PHE A 204 -2.30 14.80 0.40
CA PHE A 204 -1.79 16.09 -0.06
C PHE A 204 -2.32 17.20 0.85
N GLY A 205 -1.40 17.99 1.43
CA GLY A 205 -1.69 18.93 2.53
C GLY A 205 -1.62 18.31 3.93
N GLY A 206 -1.28 17.02 4.04
CA GLY A 206 -1.06 16.34 5.33
C GLY A 206 0.30 16.65 5.97
N ILE A 207 1.16 17.41 5.31
CA ILE A 207 2.40 17.97 5.86
C ILE A 207 2.20 19.48 5.90
N ASN A 208 1.96 20.02 7.09
CA ASN A 208 1.80 21.45 7.32
C ASN A 208 3.10 22.01 7.89
N ASP A 209 3.68 22.99 7.21
CA ASP A 209 4.89 23.64 7.64
C ASP A 209 4.59 24.93 8.41
N TYR A 210 5.23 25.05 9.57
CA TYR A 210 5.16 26.22 10.42
C TYR A 210 6.57 26.73 10.72
N ASP A 211 6.65 27.91 11.31
CA ASP A 211 7.94 28.45 11.75
C ASP A 211 8.51 27.60 12.90
N GLY A 212 9.57 26.86 12.60
CA GLY A 212 10.30 26.01 13.55
C GLY A 212 9.71 24.63 13.81
N TYR A 213 8.63 24.23 13.12
CA TYR A 213 8.11 22.86 13.23
C TYR A 213 7.21 22.46 12.05
N ASP A 214 7.07 21.15 11.85
CA ASP A 214 6.08 20.57 10.94
C ASP A 214 5.02 19.78 11.72
N GLU A 215 3.79 19.78 11.21
CA GLU A 215 2.74 18.83 11.60
C GLU A 215 2.43 17.86 10.47
N ILE A 216 2.51 16.57 10.76
CA ILE A 216 2.28 15.48 9.79
C ILE A 216 1.04 14.68 10.22
N GLY A 217 -0.01 14.73 9.40
CA GLY A 217 -1.20 13.91 9.55
C GLY A 217 -1.04 12.54 8.89
N ASN A 218 -0.94 11.50 9.71
CA ASN A 218 -0.77 10.11 9.29
C ASN A 218 -2.08 9.35 9.48
N THR A 219 -2.65 8.81 8.42
CA THR A 219 -3.72 7.80 8.51
C THR A 219 -3.08 6.42 8.51
N VAL A 220 -3.04 5.78 9.67
CA VAL A 220 -2.42 4.46 9.86
C VAL A 220 -3.42 3.38 9.50
N VAL A 221 -3.01 2.51 8.61
CA VAL A 221 -3.81 1.44 8.03
C VAL A 221 -3.16 0.10 8.32
N GLN A 222 -3.92 -0.85 8.85
CA GLN A 222 -3.46 -2.23 9.03
C GLN A 222 -3.80 -3.09 7.82
N GLY A 223 -2.90 -4.03 7.50
CA GLY A 223 -3.09 -5.02 6.45
C GLY A 223 -2.20 -4.79 5.24
N ARG A 224 -2.26 -5.75 4.32
CA ARG A 224 -1.46 -5.77 3.08
C ARG A 224 -2.09 -4.93 2.01
N HIS A 225 -1.27 -4.14 1.32
CA HIS A 225 -1.72 -3.25 0.27
C HIS A 225 -0.69 -3.13 -0.86
N THR A 226 -1.15 -2.68 -2.03
CA THR A 226 -0.29 -2.43 -3.18
C THR A 226 -0.52 -1.02 -3.68
N VAL A 227 0.56 -0.27 -3.87
CA VAL A 227 0.54 1.12 -4.32
C VAL A 227 1.50 1.34 -5.48
N THR A 228 1.25 2.36 -6.28
CA THR A 228 2.14 2.76 -7.38
C THR A 228 2.73 4.13 -7.11
N ALA A 229 4.06 4.22 -7.03
CA ALA A 229 4.78 5.48 -6.87
C ALA A 229 5.25 6.05 -8.21
N TYR A 230 5.18 7.38 -8.31
CA TYR A 230 5.61 8.17 -9.46
C TYR A 230 6.57 9.30 -9.09
N GLY A 231 6.96 9.39 -7.84
CA GLY A 231 7.87 10.40 -7.33
C GLY A 231 8.26 10.13 -5.89
N TYR A 232 9.12 10.98 -5.35
CA TYR A 232 9.61 10.88 -3.99
C TYR A 232 9.95 12.27 -3.42
N GLN A 233 10.07 12.33 -2.09
CA GLN A 233 10.63 13.45 -1.35
C GLN A 233 11.35 12.92 -0.12
N ILE A 234 12.57 13.39 0.12
CA ILE A 234 13.30 13.15 1.36
C ILE A 234 13.38 14.46 2.12
N VAL A 235 12.88 14.46 3.37
CA VAL A 235 12.90 15.61 4.26
C VAL A 235 13.88 15.35 5.39
N ARG A 236 14.88 16.22 5.53
CA ARG A 236 15.92 16.14 6.57
C ARG A 236 15.75 17.30 7.53
N TYR A 237 15.53 17.01 8.80
CA TYR A 237 15.32 18.00 9.85
C TYR A 237 16.59 18.19 10.67
N TYR A 238 16.96 19.44 10.95
CA TYR A 238 18.18 19.79 11.67
C TYR A 238 17.89 20.65 12.90
N ASP A 239 18.66 20.45 13.96
CA ASP A 239 18.64 21.32 15.13
C ASP A 239 19.50 22.59 14.93
N SER A 240 19.49 23.48 15.93
CA SER A 240 20.26 24.74 15.90
C SER A 240 21.77 24.55 15.94
N ALA A 241 22.25 23.34 16.27
CA ALA A 241 23.65 22.95 16.21
C ALA A 241 24.01 22.25 14.88
N ASN A 242 23.12 22.30 13.89
CA ASN A 242 23.30 21.72 12.55
C ASN A 242 23.41 20.18 12.56
N ARG A 243 22.80 19.51 13.54
CA ARG A 243 22.76 18.05 13.62
C ARG A 243 21.46 17.54 13.02
N LEU A 244 21.54 16.51 12.18
CA LEU A 244 20.37 15.79 11.68
C LEU A 244 19.64 15.14 12.86
N ILE A 245 18.38 15.49 13.06
CA ILE A 245 17.54 14.94 14.13
C ILE A 245 16.52 13.93 13.60
N GLN A 246 16.11 14.06 12.34
CA GLN A 246 15.17 13.15 11.70
C GLN A 246 15.31 13.22 10.17
N GLU A 247 15.13 12.08 9.52
CA GLU A 247 15.00 11.98 8.07
C GLU A 247 13.73 11.18 7.75
N ASP A 248 12.85 11.75 6.94
CA ASP A 248 11.62 11.11 6.48
C ASP A 248 11.65 10.98 4.96
N SER A 249 11.52 9.75 4.45
CA SER A 249 11.35 9.46 3.03
C SER A 249 9.88 9.22 2.71
N TYR A 250 9.38 9.96 1.73
CA TYR A 250 8.03 9.87 1.21
C TYR A 250 8.05 9.43 -0.25
N LEU A 251 7.13 8.55 -0.62
CA LEU A 251 6.84 8.24 -2.01
C LEU A 251 5.53 8.88 -2.42
N TYR A 252 5.51 9.55 -3.57
CA TYR A 252 4.31 10.10 -4.18
C TYR A 252 3.58 8.97 -4.88
N VAL A 253 2.40 8.60 -4.40
CA VAL A 253 1.71 7.39 -4.83
C VAL A 253 0.29 7.64 -5.33
N HIS A 254 -0.18 6.73 -6.18
CA HIS A 254 -1.59 6.35 -6.20
C HIS A 254 -1.86 5.46 -4.99
N THR A 255 -2.68 5.95 -4.06
CA THR A 255 -2.90 5.25 -2.79
C THR A 255 -3.81 4.04 -2.97
N GLY A 256 -4.62 3.97 -4.03
CA GLY A 256 -5.65 2.95 -4.18
C GLY A 256 -6.93 3.20 -3.39
N PHE A 257 -7.02 4.30 -2.63
CA PHE A 257 -8.22 4.69 -1.88
C PHE A 257 -9.00 5.77 -2.63
N THR A 258 -10.31 5.56 -2.82
CA THR A 258 -11.18 6.54 -3.48
C THR A 258 -11.25 7.89 -2.77
N SER A 259 -11.15 7.89 -1.44
CA SER A 259 -11.14 9.11 -0.61
C SER A 259 -9.82 9.89 -0.68
N ALA A 260 -8.75 9.26 -1.15
CA ALA A 260 -7.40 9.82 -1.15
C ALA A 260 -6.58 9.33 -2.36
N GLY A 261 -7.12 9.42 -3.58
CA GLY A 261 -6.57 8.73 -4.77
C GLY A 261 -5.06 8.93 -4.99
N LEU A 262 -4.55 10.13 -4.70
CA LEU A 262 -3.11 10.42 -4.67
C LEU A 262 -2.70 10.92 -3.28
N GLY A 263 -1.47 10.60 -2.88
CA GLY A 263 -0.92 11.01 -1.59
C GLY A 263 0.52 10.57 -1.42
N TYR A 264 0.93 10.42 -0.17
CA TYR A 264 2.26 9.96 0.22
C TYR A 264 2.18 8.65 1.00
N ILE A 265 3.14 7.75 0.74
CA ILE A 265 3.52 6.71 1.70
C ILE A 265 4.78 7.16 2.40
N ARG A 266 4.74 7.22 3.73
CA ARG A 266 5.91 7.50 4.57
C ARG A 266 6.65 6.20 4.84
N LEU A 267 7.86 6.04 4.30
CA LEU A 267 8.60 4.77 4.34
C LEU A 267 9.23 4.50 5.71
N ASN A 268 9.79 5.53 6.34
CA ASN A 268 10.58 5.37 7.57
C ASN A 268 9.71 5.17 8.83
N LYS A 269 8.39 5.35 8.72
CA LYS A 269 7.48 5.30 9.87
C LYS A 269 6.13 4.72 9.48
N TYR A 270 5.65 3.81 10.33
CA TYR A 270 4.37 3.10 10.19
C TYR A 270 4.21 2.22 8.95
N THR A 271 5.21 2.15 8.06
CA THR A 271 5.16 1.37 6.83
C THR A 271 6.15 0.21 6.86
N THR A 272 5.65 -1.01 6.63
CA THR A 272 6.51 -2.16 6.30
C THR A 272 6.45 -2.42 4.81
N VAL A 273 7.57 -2.32 4.10
CA VAL A 273 7.69 -2.78 2.71
C VAL A 273 8.00 -4.27 2.70
N GLU A 274 7.16 -5.07 2.04
CA GLU A 274 7.34 -6.52 1.92
C GLU A 274 7.94 -6.92 0.55
N ASP A 275 7.74 -6.12 -0.50
CA ASP A 275 8.40 -6.24 -1.81
C ASP A 275 8.27 -4.91 -2.61
N ALA A 276 9.08 -4.72 -3.65
CA ALA A 276 9.01 -3.56 -4.53
C ALA A 276 9.59 -3.85 -5.93
N TYR A 277 8.97 -3.26 -6.95
CA TYR A 277 9.37 -3.45 -8.35
C TYR A 277 9.39 -2.14 -9.12
N ILE A 278 10.45 -1.93 -9.89
CA ILE A 278 10.56 -0.88 -10.90
C ILE A 278 9.86 -1.37 -12.17
N ILE A 279 8.94 -0.57 -12.69
CA ILE A 279 8.13 -0.89 -13.86
C ILE A 279 8.41 0.08 -15.00
N ASN A 280 8.64 -0.47 -16.19
CA ASN A 280 8.77 0.29 -17.44
C ASN A 280 8.06 -0.45 -18.58
N ILE A 281 7.36 0.28 -19.45
CA ILE A 281 6.70 -0.28 -20.64
C ILE A 281 7.29 0.36 -21.90
N THR A 282 7.56 -0.47 -22.91
CA THR A 282 8.12 -0.08 -24.22
C THR A 282 7.43 -0.80 -25.37
#